data_AF-A0A7C3PRJ1-F1
#
_entry.id   AF-A0A7C3PRJ1-F1
#
_cell.length_a   1.000
_cell.length_b   1.000
_cell.length_c   1.000
_cell.angle_alpha   90.00
_cell.angle_beta   90.00
_cell.angle_gamma   90.00
#
_symmetry.space_group_name_H-M   'P 1'
#
loop_
_entity.id
_entity.type
_entity.pdbx_description
1 polymer ?
#
loop_
_entity_poly.entity_id
_entity_poly.type
_entity_poly.pdbx_seq_one_letter_code
_entity_poly.pdbx_strand_id
1 'polypeptide(L)' 'MADEIKQWEYRVQTIGSIFGTKDELIQSTLDEWGMEGWEAVNVFTPENSGKITIVAKRLLTDRIRRMRSIPS' A
#
# COMPACT_ATOMS: atom_id res chain seq x y z
N MET A 1 -20.03 -23.27 8.77
CA MET A 1 -18.63 -22.86 8.95
C MET A 1 -18.24 -22.10 7.71
N ALA A 2 -18.39 -20.77 7.74
CA ALA A 2 -17.89 -19.95 6.65
C ALA A 2 -16.40 -19.77 6.91
N ASP A 3 -15.57 -20.38 6.08
CA ASP A 3 -14.17 -19.96 5.96
C ASP A 3 -14.19 -18.46 5.68
N GLU A 4 -13.90 -17.66 6.70
CA GLU A 4 -13.49 -16.27 6.54
C GLU A 4 -12.22 -16.31 5.69
N ILE A 5 -12.39 -16.33 4.38
CA ILE A 5 -11.29 -16.09 3.45
C ILE A 5 -10.75 -14.72 3.87
N LYS A 6 -9.58 -14.74 4.53
CA LYS A 6 -8.83 -13.53 4.86
C LYS A 6 -8.40 -12.91 3.55
N GLN A 7 -9.30 -12.12 2.96
CA GLN A 7 -9.04 -11.41 1.73
C GLN A 7 -7.97 -10.36 2.03
N TRP A 8 -6.99 -10.26 1.15
CA TRP A 8 -5.95 -9.25 1.25
C TRP A 8 -6.29 -8.14 0.26
N GLU A 9 -6.25 -6.91 0.75
CA GLU A 9 -6.27 -5.74 -0.10
C GLU A 9 -4.83 -5.42 -0.49
N TYR A 10 -4.57 -5.21 -1.78
CA TYR A 10 -3.25 -4.83 -2.27
C TYR A 10 -3.29 -3.40 -2.79
N ARG A 11 -2.28 -2.60 -2.42
CA ARG A 11 -2.05 -1.24 -2.91
C ARG A 11 -0.68 -1.20 -3.58
N VAL A 12 -0.60 -0.58 -4.74
CA VAL A 12 0.64 -0.38 -5.48
C VAL A 12 0.78 1.11 -5.74
N GLN A 13 1.88 1.71 -5.31
CA GLN A 13 2.17 3.12 -5.58
C GLN A 13 3.60 3.26 -6.06
N THR A 14 3.77 4.02 -7.14
CA THR A 14 5.10 4.39 -7.63
C THR A 14 5.36 5.83 -7.25
N ILE A 15 6.45 6.05 -6.51
CA ILE A 15 6.84 7.33 -5.94
C ILE A 15 8.25 7.66 -6.42
N GLY A 16 8.43 8.87 -6.92
CA GLY A 16 9.71 9.35 -7.40
C GLY A 16 9.60 10.23 -8.61
N SER A 17 10.70 10.92 -8.89
CA SER A 17 10.86 11.73 -10.09
C SER A 17 11.89 11.10 -11.02
N ILE A 18 12.00 11.63 -12.24
CA ILE A 18 13.06 11.26 -13.19
C ILE A 18 14.46 11.51 -12.56
N PHE A 19 14.55 12.43 -11.62
CA PHE A 19 15.78 12.80 -10.90
C PHE A 19 16.03 12.00 -9.61
N GLY A 20 15.25 10.97 -9.31
CA GLY A 20 15.39 10.16 -8.11
C GLY A 20 14.22 10.30 -7.13
N THR A 21 14.17 9.37 -6.18
CA THR A 21 13.27 9.39 -5.04
C THR A 21 14.08 9.75 -3.80
N LYS A 22 13.58 10.67 -2.98
CA LYS A 22 14.18 10.98 -1.68
C LYS A 22 13.71 9.96 -0.65
N ASP A 23 14.62 9.49 0.18
CA ASP A 23 14.31 8.53 1.25
C ASP A 23 13.24 9.08 2.22
N GLU A 24 13.26 10.39 2.49
CA GLU A 24 12.26 11.09 3.30
C GLU A 24 10.83 10.91 2.77
N LEU A 25 10.67 10.92 1.44
CA LEU A 25 9.36 10.76 0.80
C LEU A 25 8.86 9.32 0.90
N ILE A 26 9.78 8.34 0.78
CA ILE A 26 9.49 6.92 0.97
C ILE A 26 9.04 6.70 2.41
N GLN A 27 9.82 7.20 3.37
CA GLN A 27 9.51 7.08 4.79
C GLN A 27 8.16 7.71 5.13
N SER A 28 7.90 8.94 4.70
CA SER A 28 6.61 9.59 4.93
C SER A 28 5.43 8.81 4.35
N THR A 29 5.61 8.18 3.19
CA THR A 29 4.56 7.35 2.59
C THR A 29 4.34 6.07 3.40
N LEU A 30 5.41 5.41 3.82
CA LEU A 30 5.33 4.20 4.63
C LEU A 30 4.70 4.47 6.00
N ASP A 31 5.00 5.62 6.60
CA ASP A 31 4.40 6.05 7.87
C ASP A 31 2.89 6.29 7.72
N GLU A 32 2.46 6.99 6.66
CA GLU A 32 1.03 7.19 6.34
C GLU A 32 0.32 5.85 6.12
N TRP A 33 0.95 4.96 5.36
CA TRP A 33 0.44 3.62 5.09
C TRP A 33 0.34 2.78 6.37
N GLY A 34 1.33 2.86 7.24
CA GLY A 34 1.33 2.20 8.55
C GLY A 34 0.16 2.69 9.43
N MET A 35 -0.15 3.99 9.42
CA MET A 35 -1.31 4.55 10.12
C MET A 35 -2.65 4.04 9.57
N GLU A 36 -2.75 3.86 8.25
CA GLU A 36 -3.92 3.28 7.58
C GLU A 36 -4.02 1.74 7.73
N GLY A 37 -3.02 1.11 8.34
CA GLY A 37 -2.92 -0.34 8.56
C GLY A 37 -2.42 -1.13 7.36
N TRP A 38 -1.76 -0.48 6.40
CA TRP A 38 -1.08 -1.13 5.28
C TRP A 38 0.31 -1.61 5.69
N GLU A 39 0.68 -2.78 5.20
CA GLU A 39 1.97 -3.42 5.40
C GLU A 39 2.71 -3.49 4.06
N ALA A 40 3.86 -2.83 3.94
CA ALA A 40 4.69 -2.90 2.75
C ALA A 40 5.27 -4.31 2.59
N VAL A 41 5.02 -4.95 1.45
CA VAL A 41 5.47 -6.31 1.14
C VAL A 41 6.58 -6.37 0.12
N ASN A 42 6.65 -5.38 -0.76
CA ASN A 42 7.67 -5.35 -1.80
C ASN A 42 8.01 -3.91 -2.15
N VAL A 43 9.30 -3.66 -2.37
CA VAL A 43 9.83 -2.37 -2.81
C VAL A 43 10.82 -2.66 -3.92
N PHE A 44 10.56 -2.13 -5.11
CA PHE A 44 11.45 -2.30 -6.25
C PHE A 44 11.57 -1.02 -7.06
N THR A 45 12.75 -0.80 -7.62
CA THR A 45 13.02 0.26 -8.58
C THR A 45 12.82 -0.30 -9.99
N PRO A 46 11.89 0.25 -10.81
CA PRO A 46 11.83 -0.10 -12.22
C PRO A 46 13.18 0.19 -12.89
N GLU A 47 13.62 -0.70 -13.78
CA GLU A 47 14.93 -0.57 -14.45
C GLU A 47 15.06 0.79 -15.15
N ASN A 48 16.24 1.41 -15.02
CA ASN A 48 16.56 2.75 -15.54
C ASN A 48 15.64 3.89 -15.05
N SER A 49 14.95 3.71 -13.92
CA SER A 49 14.08 4.74 -13.34
C SER A 49 14.62 5.24 -11.99
N GLY A 50 14.65 6.56 -11.81
CA GLY A 50 14.81 7.17 -10.49
C GLY A 50 13.56 7.04 -9.60
N LYS A 51 12.63 6.16 -9.94
CA LYS A 51 11.36 5.94 -9.25
C LYS A 51 11.42 4.66 -8.44
N ILE A 52 10.62 4.60 -7.39
CA ILE A 52 10.48 3.43 -6.53
C ILE A 52 9.02 3.04 -6.51
N THR A 53 8.75 1.78 -6.79
CA THR A 53 7.42 1.17 -6.68
C THR A 53 7.34 0.39 -5.38
N ILE A 54 6.34 0.73 -4.57
CA ILE A 54 6.06 0.10 -3.29
C ILE A 54 4.73 -0.64 -3.43
N VAL A 55 4.75 -1.92 -3.06
CA VAL A 55 3.57 -2.77 -2.95
C VAL A 55 3.29 -2.98 -1.47
N ALA A 56 2.06 -2.71 -1.06
CA ALA A 56 1.58 -2.96 0.29
C ALA A 56 0.34 -3.86 0.27
N LYS A 57 0.14 -4.60 1.35
CA LYS A 57 -1.06 -5.39 1.60
C LYS A 57 -1.71 -4.96 2.91
N ARG A 58 -3.01 -5.16 3.04
CA ARG A 58 -3.76 -5.00 4.29
C ARG A 58 -4.78 -6.11 4.43
N LEU A 59 -5.05 -6.53 5.67
CA LEU A 59 -6.09 -7.51 5.95
C LEU A 59 -7.48 -6.88 5.73
N LEU A 60 -8.26 -7.43 4.80
CA LEU A 60 -9.64 -7.00 4.56
C LEU A 60 -10.53 -7.67 5.62
N THR A 61 -10.64 -7.03 6.79
CA THR A 61 -11.61 -7.46 7.80
C THR A 61 -13.03 -7.07 7.40
N ASP A 62 -14.01 -7.83 7.87
CA ASP A 62 -15.43 -7.59 7.61
C ASP A 62 -15.88 -6.16 8.01
N ARG A 63 -15.21 -5.56 9.01
CA ARG A 63 -15.38 -4.16 9.43
C ARG A 63 -15.00 -3.16 8.33
N ILE A 64 -13.89 -3.40 7.63
CA ILE A 64 -13.41 -2.55 6.52
C ILE A 64 -14.31 -2.72 5.30
N ARG A 65 -14.78 -3.96 5.04
CA ARG A 65 -15.73 -4.24 3.95
C ARG A 65 -17.06 -3.49 4.15
N ARG A 66 -17.60 -3.47 5.38
CA ARG A 66 -18.82 -2.71 5.72
C ARG A 66 -18.66 -1.20 5.60
N MET A 67 -17.49 -0.64 5.94
CA MET A 67 -17.23 0.78 5.76
C MET A 67 -17.25 1.21 4.28
N ARG A 68 -16.87 0.32 3.35
CA ARG A 68 -16.94 0.60 1.90
C ARG A 68 -18.34 0.48 1.30
N SER A 69 -19.23 -0.30 1.92
CA SER A 69 -20.59 -0.51 1.42
C SER A 69 -21.58 0.59 1.83
N ILE A 70 -21.13 1.65 2.52
CA ILE A 70 -21.95 2.83 2.77
C ILE A 70 -21.78 3.75 1.55
N PRO A 71 -22.80 3.88 0.67
CA PRO A 71 -22.77 4.86 -0.39
C PRO A 71 -22.75 6.26 0.23
N SER A 72 -21.89 7.14 -0.31
CA SER A 72 -21.92 8.58 -0.03
C SER A 72 -23.07 9.24 -0.78
#